data_AF-A0A6J3L8Y5-F1
#
_entry.id   AF-A0A6J3L8Y5-F1
#
_cell.length_a   1.000
_cell.length_b   1.000
_cell.length_c   1.000
_cell.angle_alpha   90.00
_cell.angle_beta   90.00
_cell.angle_gamma   90.00
#
_symmetry.space_group_name_H-M   'P 1'
#
loop_
_entity.id
_entity.type
_entity.pdbx_description
1 polymer ?
#
loop_
_entity_poly.entity_id
_entity_poly.type
_entity_poly.pdbx_seq_one_letter_code
_entity_poly.pdbx_strand_id
1 'polypeptide(L)'
;MDDKKTEHIVMTPKCKTANSTTLIIERQALEPPTENGNENNVHIAGGDHKGIVINKQAVAVTNGEIHPAHLCLQFRVFLVSAQSGKHTQESRTLQFWFVDTLSEAEHPSVAQEFFRELVTPQEFPRDYVGFIKKIMKLMLHKYSTIKKIEVELKQLEEPVNLPTRPLSTDETVIGQVVELTLEKVLELIESAYPNPITVTDIAKEHGWDPSAVEIKLKELQEKGVVKAMEHGAFTRVVHQDTQIQVVKQMPTMASAKQPTIAIITAQYCEKLAVDSMIENKETFVRYTTVGTASSPDATDGVPRVTCRFGESNVYTLGNIGAHRIVCTKLPTVGHTREAMTAAGNTTTRLLGTFQKVDFVFLIGIGGGVPHYTDYNKHVRLGDVVISYPIPLNKKYIYVYCESAKTNESGDYHFETKEYCPPNLCLQEIAVNLKDQSENETNPPWQTYLKEGSDILTNQTEHDFKPPPPESDKLYMAIGERDVIEVAHPTAPADAANKRTNGCPRIHLAPVASGRHIARDDQLRQKFAARFGALAFDAEMDAVVESILGNCRESFAVIRGISDYKDGSRIKEWQPYASLAAASVMKSIICAMDPPTNV
;
A
#
# COMPACT_ATOMS: atom_id res chain seq x y z
N MET A 1 55.24 10.37 -16.54
CA MET A 1 54.65 9.34 -15.67
C MET A 1 53.42 9.97 -15.06
N ASP A 2 52.23 9.48 -15.39
CA ASP A 2 50.99 10.06 -14.87
C ASP A 2 50.86 9.71 -13.39
N ASP A 3 50.94 10.73 -12.55
CA ASP A 3 50.83 10.62 -11.10
C ASP A 3 49.36 10.45 -10.72
N LYS A 4 48.85 9.22 -10.89
CA LYS A 4 47.47 8.86 -10.53
C LYS A 4 47.31 8.89 -9.00
N LYS A 5 46.95 10.08 -8.49
CA LYS A 5 46.42 10.25 -7.13
C LYS A 5 45.39 9.16 -6.87
N THR A 6 45.68 8.29 -5.91
CA THR A 6 44.81 7.16 -5.61
C THR A 6 43.71 7.65 -4.69
N GLU A 7 42.46 7.57 -5.13
CA GLU A 7 41.32 7.97 -4.30
C GLU A 7 41.16 6.99 -3.14
N HIS A 8 41.02 7.53 -1.92
CA HIS A 8 40.81 6.77 -0.70
C HIS A 8 39.49 7.18 -0.04
N ILE A 9 38.85 6.22 0.64
CA ILE A 9 37.73 6.49 1.54
C ILE A 9 38.29 6.77 2.94
N VAL A 10 38.13 8.01 3.40
CA VAL A 10 38.67 8.49 4.68
C VAL A 10 37.52 8.62 5.69
N MET A 11 37.64 7.93 6.83
CA MET A 11 36.74 8.07 7.96
C MET A 11 37.36 8.96 9.05
N THR A 12 36.64 10.01 9.43
CA THR A 12 37.07 10.98 10.44
C THR A 12 35.98 11.17 11.52
N PRO A 13 36.28 10.96 12.81
CA PRO A 13 35.38 11.34 13.89
C PRO A 13 35.14 12.85 13.91
N LYS A 14 33.87 13.29 13.91
CA LYS A 14 33.51 14.72 13.95
C LYS A 14 33.17 15.17 15.36
N CYS A 15 32.30 14.42 16.05
CA CYS A 15 31.85 14.74 17.40
C CYS A 15 31.52 13.46 18.17
N LYS A 16 31.74 13.48 19.49
CA LYS A 16 31.26 12.45 20.40
C LYS A 16 30.77 13.09 21.69
N THR A 17 29.50 12.87 21.99
CA THR A 17 28.82 13.29 23.22
C THR A 17 28.49 12.05 24.05
N ALA A 18 27.81 12.20 25.20
CA ALA A 18 27.33 11.07 25.98
C ALA A 18 26.33 10.19 25.20
N ASN A 19 25.46 10.81 24.40
CA ASN A 19 24.31 10.15 23.77
C ASN A 19 24.37 10.13 22.22
N SER A 20 25.32 10.82 21.58
CA SER A 20 25.46 10.88 20.11
C SER A 20 26.92 10.80 19.65
N THR A 21 27.18 10.07 18.58
CA THR A 21 28.48 9.98 17.87
C THR A 21 28.28 10.36 16.40
N THR A 22 29.10 11.28 15.89
CA THR A 22 29.06 11.75 14.50
C THR A 22 30.38 11.43 13.79
N LEU A 23 30.29 10.79 12.63
CA LEU A 23 31.43 10.38 11.79
C LEU A 23 31.26 10.95 10.38
N ILE A 24 32.35 11.44 9.79
CA ILE A 24 32.41 11.80 8.37
C ILE A 24 33.13 10.67 7.63
N ILE A 25 32.59 10.24 6.49
CA ILE A 25 33.19 9.26 5.57
C ILE A 25 33.20 9.89 4.18
N GLU A 26 34.37 10.19 3.63
CA GLU A 26 34.48 10.96 2.38
C GLU A 26 35.62 10.48 1.47
N ARG A 27 35.50 10.79 0.18
CA ARG A 27 36.56 10.57 -0.81
C ARG A 27 37.62 11.64 -0.67
N GLN A 28 38.88 11.23 -0.52
CA GLN A 28 40.02 12.13 -0.58
C GLN A 28 41.09 11.59 -1.53
N ALA A 29 41.63 12.48 -2.36
CA ALA A 29 42.79 12.21 -3.19
C ALA A 29 44.07 12.41 -2.36
N LEU A 30 44.48 11.35 -1.65
CA LEU A 30 45.70 11.35 -0.84
C LEU A 30 46.93 11.14 -1.73
N GLU A 31 48.00 11.86 -1.41
CA GLU A 31 49.34 11.57 -1.94
C GLU A 31 49.89 10.30 -1.28
N PRO A 32 50.72 9.49 -1.98
CA PRO A 32 51.29 8.29 -1.40
C PRO A 32 52.09 8.65 -0.14
N PRO A 33 51.90 7.94 0.99
CA PRO A 33 52.51 8.32 2.26
C PRO A 33 54.02 8.29 2.15
N THR A 34 54.66 9.43 2.43
CA THR A 34 56.11 9.50 2.62
C THR A 34 56.48 8.76 3.92
N GLU A 35 57.53 7.95 3.88
CA GLU A 35 57.91 6.99 4.93
C GLU A 35 58.21 7.60 6.33
N ASN A 36 58.14 8.92 6.49
CA ASN A 36 58.38 9.64 7.75
C ASN A 36 57.13 10.41 8.28
N GLY A 37 55.94 10.12 7.74
CA GLY A 37 54.69 10.83 8.03
C GLY A 37 53.79 10.23 9.12
N ASN A 38 54.13 10.41 10.41
CA ASN A 38 53.19 10.42 11.54
C ASN A 38 52.18 9.23 11.67
N GLU A 39 52.67 7.98 11.59
CA GLU A 39 51.87 6.73 11.70
C GLU A 39 50.95 6.63 12.93
N ASN A 40 51.21 7.41 13.99
CA ASN A 40 50.42 7.36 15.22
C ASN A 40 48.97 7.83 15.04
N ASN A 41 48.67 8.76 14.11
CA ASN A 41 47.35 9.41 14.04
C ASN A 41 46.38 8.83 13.02
N VAL A 42 46.87 8.00 12.09
CA VAL A 42 46.09 7.44 10.97
C VAL A 42 46.23 5.92 10.98
N HIS A 43 45.22 5.20 10.49
CA HIS A 43 45.28 3.77 10.23
C HIS A 43 44.86 3.49 8.79
N ILE A 44 45.76 2.92 8.00
CA ILE A 44 45.51 2.52 6.62
C ILE A 44 45.15 1.04 6.62
N ALA A 45 44.00 0.68 6.03
CA ALA A 45 43.53 -0.69 6.02
C ALA A 45 44.17 -1.52 4.88
N GLY A 46 44.55 -2.75 5.18
CA GLY A 46 45.13 -3.70 4.23
C GLY A 46 44.14 -4.76 3.71
N GLY A 47 44.61 -5.64 2.82
CA GLY A 47 43.82 -6.75 2.26
C GLY A 47 42.56 -6.25 1.54
N ASP A 48 41.42 -6.91 1.79
CA ASP A 48 40.09 -6.60 1.25
C ASP A 48 39.53 -5.21 1.64
N HIS A 49 40.30 -4.43 2.40
CA HIS A 49 39.97 -3.08 2.82
C HIS A 49 40.93 -2.02 2.25
N LYS A 50 41.85 -2.41 1.36
CA LYS A 50 42.80 -1.49 0.71
C LYS A 50 42.07 -0.33 0.03
N GLY A 51 42.44 0.89 0.40
CA GLY A 51 41.76 2.13 -0.02
C GLY A 51 40.94 2.78 1.09
N ILE A 52 40.76 2.13 2.25
CA ILE A 52 40.15 2.73 3.45
C ILE A 52 41.23 3.29 4.38
N VAL A 53 41.00 4.51 4.86
CA VAL A 53 41.87 5.24 5.80
C VAL A 53 41.03 5.72 6.99
N ILE A 54 41.52 5.53 8.21
CA ILE A 54 40.83 5.88 9.45
C ILE A 54 41.67 6.88 10.24
N ASN A 55 41.14 8.09 10.44
CA ASN A 55 41.72 9.10 11.31
C ASN A 55 41.35 8.80 12.77
N LYS A 56 42.33 8.74 13.67
CA LYS A 56 42.12 8.42 15.09
C LYS A 56 41.75 9.63 15.94
N GLN A 57 42.09 10.84 15.49
CA GLN A 57 41.77 12.09 16.17
C GLN A 57 40.53 12.73 15.54
N ALA A 58 39.71 13.38 16.38
CA ALA A 58 38.61 14.19 15.89
C ALA A 58 39.16 15.51 15.34
N VAL A 59 38.71 15.93 14.15
CA VAL A 59 39.09 17.22 13.58
C VAL A 59 38.27 18.30 14.28
N ALA A 60 38.95 19.18 15.03
CA ALA A 60 38.34 20.41 15.52
C ALA A 60 37.85 21.22 14.32
N VAL A 61 36.57 21.63 14.35
CA VAL A 61 35.84 22.21 13.20
C VAL A 61 36.62 23.35 12.52
N THR A 62 37.38 23.02 11.49
CA THR A 62 38.10 23.94 10.63
C THR A 62 37.23 24.24 9.41
N ASN A 63 36.53 25.38 9.46
CA ASN A 63 35.73 26.02 8.41
C ASN A 63 35.87 25.40 6.99
N GLY A 64 35.12 24.31 6.73
CA GLY A 64 35.22 23.52 5.51
C GLY A 64 33.84 23.19 4.96
N GLU A 65 33.47 23.88 3.87
CA GLU A 65 32.22 23.77 3.09
C GLU A 65 30.91 23.99 3.88
N ILE A 66 30.37 25.21 3.80
CA ILE A 66 29.06 25.63 4.34
C ILE A 66 27.93 25.22 3.37
N HIS A 67 27.98 23.99 2.85
CA HIS A 67 26.97 23.47 1.92
C HIS A 67 26.09 22.45 2.64
N PRO A 68 24.75 22.65 2.68
CA PRO A 68 23.84 21.68 3.28
C PRO A 68 23.98 20.32 2.58
N ALA A 69 23.66 19.24 3.29
CA ALA A 69 23.59 17.92 2.68
C ALA A 69 22.56 17.92 1.54
N HIS A 70 22.90 17.32 0.40
CA HIS A 70 22.00 17.22 -0.75
C HIS A 70 20.80 16.33 -0.41
N LEU A 71 21.01 15.34 0.47
CA LEU A 71 19.96 14.45 0.94
C LEU A 71 20.20 14.00 2.39
N CYS A 72 19.12 13.80 3.13
CA CYS A 72 19.14 13.26 4.49
C CYS A 72 18.18 12.08 4.59
N LEU A 73 18.66 10.95 5.09
CA LEU A 73 17.85 9.77 5.43
C LEU A 73 18.02 9.47 6.92
N GLN A 74 16.93 9.17 7.60
CA GLN A 74 16.96 8.77 9.01
C GLN A 74 16.20 7.46 9.21
N PHE A 75 16.71 6.60 10.09
CA PHE A 75 16.04 5.39 10.53
C PHE A 75 16.36 5.10 12.00
N ARG A 76 15.56 4.27 12.64
CA ARG A 76 15.65 3.88 14.04
C ARG A 76 15.90 2.37 14.11
N VAL A 77 16.80 1.99 15.00
CA VAL A 77 17.12 0.59 15.32
C VAL A 77 16.79 0.29 16.77
N PHE A 78 16.30 -0.92 17.01
CA PHE A 78 15.93 -1.41 18.33
C PHE A 78 17.02 -2.37 18.80
N LEU A 79 17.81 -1.94 19.78
CA LEU A 79 18.98 -2.64 20.27
C LEU A 79 18.66 -3.44 21.53
N VAL A 80 19.19 -4.65 21.63
CA VAL A 80 19.09 -5.49 22.84
C VAL A 80 20.47 -5.57 23.47
N SER A 81 20.60 -5.12 24.72
CA SER A 81 21.84 -5.25 25.47
C SER A 81 22.13 -6.71 25.79
N ALA A 82 23.19 -7.28 25.21
CA ALA A 82 23.59 -8.67 25.46
C ALA A 82 23.95 -8.98 26.94
N GLN A 83 24.26 -7.95 27.74
CA GLN A 83 24.63 -8.09 29.16
C GLN A 83 23.44 -7.93 30.11
N SER A 84 22.44 -7.14 29.76
CA SER A 84 21.34 -6.77 30.66
C SER A 84 19.94 -7.13 30.14
N GLY A 85 19.82 -7.62 28.91
CA GLY A 85 18.54 -7.84 28.22
C GLY A 85 17.75 -6.55 27.94
N LYS A 86 18.23 -5.38 28.39
CA LYS A 86 17.52 -4.11 28.26
C LYS A 86 17.41 -3.70 26.79
N HIS A 87 16.19 -3.38 26.38
CA HIS A 87 15.90 -2.77 25.09
C HIS A 87 16.21 -1.27 25.13
N THR A 88 16.89 -0.79 24.08
CA THR A 88 17.17 0.63 23.85
C THR A 88 16.90 0.97 22.39
N GLN A 89 16.62 2.24 22.11
CA GLN A 89 16.37 2.73 20.76
C GLN A 89 17.49 3.69 20.34
N GLU A 90 17.93 3.58 19.10
CA GLU A 90 18.92 4.47 18.50
C GLU A 90 18.40 5.01 17.18
N SER A 91 18.52 6.32 16.99
CA SER A 91 18.36 6.99 15.70
C SER A 91 19.68 7.01 14.95
N ARG A 92 19.64 6.65 13.67
CA ARG A 92 20.76 6.74 12.74
C ARG A 92 20.39 7.68 11.61
N THR A 93 21.17 8.75 11.46
CA THR A 93 20.99 9.75 10.40
C THR A 93 22.15 9.63 9.41
N LEU A 94 21.83 9.53 8.11
CA LEU A 94 22.77 9.51 6.99
C LEU A 94 22.55 10.76 6.14
N GLN A 95 23.54 11.63 6.09
CA GLN A 95 23.55 12.83 5.25
C GLN A 95 24.49 12.62 4.07
N PHE A 96 24.01 12.87 2.86
CA PHE A 96 24.72 12.58 1.61
C PHE A 96 25.14 13.86 0.87
N TRP A 97 26.36 13.85 0.35
CA TRP A 97 26.85 14.77 -0.66
C TRP A 97 27.35 13.95 -1.85
N PHE A 98 26.95 14.36 -3.05
CA PHE A 98 27.29 13.70 -4.30
C PHE A 98 28.39 14.45 -5.04
N VAL A 99 28.97 13.82 -6.06
CA VAL A 99 29.88 14.49 -7.00
C VAL A 99 29.11 15.45 -7.90
N ASP A 100 29.73 16.58 -8.25
CA ASP A 100 29.09 17.66 -9.02
C ASP A 100 28.69 17.24 -10.45
N THR A 101 29.18 16.08 -10.92
CA THR A 101 28.82 15.50 -12.22
C THR A 101 27.55 14.64 -12.19
N LEU A 102 26.97 14.36 -11.01
CA LEU A 102 25.73 13.59 -10.88
C LEU A 102 24.53 14.55 -10.84
N SER A 103 23.52 14.32 -11.69
CA SER A 103 22.32 15.16 -11.73
C SER A 103 21.54 15.09 -10.42
N GLU A 104 21.04 16.22 -9.92
CA GLU A 104 20.23 16.29 -8.69
C GLU A 104 19.02 15.34 -8.72
N ALA A 105 18.46 15.10 -9.91
CA ALA A 105 17.36 14.14 -10.12
C ALA A 105 17.75 12.67 -9.86
N GLU A 106 19.05 12.34 -9.89
CA GLU A 106 19.58 10.99 -9.66
C GLU A 106 19.98 10.78 -8.18
N HIS A 107 20.24 11.85 -7.43
CA HIS A 107 20.68 11.79 -6.02
C HIS A 107 19.76 10.91 -5.14
N PRO A 108 18.41 10.99 -5.23
CA PRO A 108 17.53 10.15 -4.41
C PRO A 108 17.62 8.67 -4.77
N SER A 109 17.74 8.32 -6.06
CA SER A 109 17.84 6.93 -6.51
C SER A 109 19.14 6.29 -6.03
N VAL A 110 20.27 6.99 -6.16
CA VAL A 110 21.57 6.51 -5.67
C VAL A 110 21.55 6.30 -4.14
N ALA A 111 20.97 7.24 -3.37
CA ALA A 111 20.83 7.07 -1.92
C ALA A 111 19.87 5.94 -1.54
N GLN A 112 18.79 5.73 -2.29
CA GLN A 112 17.82 4.65 -2.07
C GLN A 112 18.48 3.28 -2.25
N GLU A 113 19.23 3.09 -3.34
CA GLU A 113 19.96 1.85 -3.61
C GLU A 113 21.04 1.60 -2.56
N PHE A 114 21.87 2.61 -2.27
CA PHE A 114 22.89 2.55 -1.21
C PHE A 114 22.28 2.13 0.14
N PHE A 115 21.15 2.73 0.53
CA PHE A 115 20.49 2.41 1.79
C PHE A 115 19.92 0.98 1.79
N ARG A 116 19.28 0.54 0.70
CA ARG A 116 18.76 -0.83 0.56
C ARG A 116 19.87 -1.88 0.63
N GLU A 117 21.03 -1.63 0.01
CA GLU A 117 22.20 -2.50 0.15
C GLU A 117 22.74 -2.50 1.59
N LEU A 118 22.89 -1.32 2.21
CA LEU A 118 23.37 -1.17 3.58
C LEU A 118 22.53 -2.01 4.56
N VAL A 119 21.20 -1.95 4.43
CA VAL A 119 20.23 -2.63 5.31
C VAL A 119 19.77 -4.01 4.82
N THR A 120 20.38 -4.57 3.78
CA THR A 120 19.97 -5.88 3.23
C THR A 120 19.99 -6.99 4.30
N PRO A 121 18.88 -7.70 4.55
CA PRO A 121 18.72 -8.62 5.68
C PRO A 121 19.84 -9.63 5.97
N GLN A 122 20.35 -10.30 4.93
CA GLN A 122 21.36 -11.35 5.10
C GLN A 122 22.74 -10.79 5.49
N GLU A 123 22.95 -9.49 5.30
CA GLU A 123 24.22 -8.80 5.49
C GLU A 123 24.09 -7.55 6.39
N PHE A 124 22.99 -7.40 7.15
CA PHE A 124 22.81 -6.21 7.97
C PHE A 124 23.72 -6.27 9.21
N PRO A 125 24.66 -5.32 9.40
CA PRO A 125 25.60 -5.41 10.50
C PRO A 125 24.93 -5.18 11.85
N ARG A 126 25.07 -6.16 12.75
CA ARG A 126 24.49 -6.15 14.11
C ARG A 126 25.30 -5.32 15.11
N ASP A 127 26.49 -4.85 14.72
CA ASP A 127 27.40 -4.05 15.54
C ASP A 127 27.77 -2.72 14.84
N TYR A 128 28.20 -1.73 15.64
CA TYR A 128 28.61 -0.43 15.14
C TYR A 128 29.79 -0.49 14.17
N VAL A 129 30.77 -1.34 14.42
CA VAL A 129 32.00 -1.41 13.62
C VAL A 129 31.69 -2.05 12.26
N GLY A 130 30.89 -3.12 12.24
CA GLY A 130 30.35 -3.70 11.02
C GLY A 130 29.51 -2.71 10.21
N PHE A 131 28.65 -1.92 10.86
CA PHE A 131 27.80 -0.93 10.19
C PHE A 131 28.63 0.13 9.45
N ILE A 132 29.60 0.74 10.15
CA ILE A 132 30.50 1.75 9.56
C ILE A 132 31.43 1.14 8.51
N LYS A 133 31.93 -0.10 8.72
CA LYS A 133 32.70 -0.83 7.70
C LYS A 133 31.89 -1.09 6.42
N LYS A 134 30.60 -1.41 6.53
CA LYS A 134 29.73 -1.63 5.37
C LYS A 134 29.52 -0.34 4.58
N ILE A 135 29.30 0.79 5.24
CA ILE A 135 29.24 2.12 4.60
C ILE A 135 30.52 2.40 3.79
N MET A 136 31.69 2.25 4.42
CA MET A 136 32.98 2.50 3.75
C MET A 136 33.22 1.56 2.54
N LYS A 137 32.85 0.27 2.65
CA LYS A 137 32.94 -0.70 1.54
C LYS A 137 32.00 -0.37 0.39
N LEU A 138 30.75 -0.01 0.68
CA LEU A 138 29.75 0.32 -0.34
C LEU A 138 30.19 1.57 -1.12
N MET A 139 30.68 2.61 -0.44
CA MET A 139 31.31 3.75 -1.11
C MET A 139 32.52 3.30 -1.95
N LEU A 140 33.49 2.59 -1.37
CA LEU A 140 34.72 2.22 -2.07
C LEU A 140 34.49 1.41 -3.36
N HIS A 141 33.55 0.46 -3.35
CA HIS A 141 33.44 -0.55 -4.42
C HIS A 141 32.26 -0.37 -5.38
N LYS A 142 31.17 0.30 -4.97
CA LYS A 142 29.93 0.40 -5.78
C LYS A 142 29.50 1.84 -6.03
N TYR A 143 29.49 2.68 -5.00
CA TYR A 143 28.86 4.00 -5.04
C TYR A 143 29.89 5.12 -5.22
N SER A 144 30.58 5.11 -6.38
CA SER A 144 31.60 6.09 -6.77
C SER A 144 31.09 7.54 -6.79
N THR A 145 29.80 7.74 -7.08
CA THR A 145 29.15 9.05 -7.18
C THR A 145 28.85 9.73 -5.84
N ILE A 146 28.97 9.01 -4.72
CA ILE A 146 28.83 9.60 -3.37
C ILE A 146 30.19 10.19 -2.97
N LYS A 147 30.28 11.52 -2.87
CA LYS A 147 31.48 12.29 -2.45
C LYS A 147 31.74 12.09 -0.95
N LYS A 148 30.68 12.21 -0.14
CA LYS A 148 30.74 12.20 1.33
C LYS A 148 29.43 11.72 1.95
N ILE A 149 29.54 11.00 3.06
CA ILE A 149 28.45 10.64 3.97
C ILE A 149 28.81 11.13 5.37
N GLU A 150 27.93 11.89 6.01
CA GLU A 150 27.99 12.14 7.46
C GLU A 150 26.99 11.22 8.16
N VAL A 151 27.47 10.49 9.16
CA VAL A 151 26.72 9.47 9.92
C VAL A 151 26.58 9.95 11.35
N GLU A 152 25.35 10.23 11.79
CA GLU A 152 25.02 10.46 13.19
C GLU A 152 24.37 9.22 13.80
N LEU A 153 24.85 8.80 14.97
CA LEU A 153 24.32 7.68 15.77
C LEU A 153 23.92 8.23 17.14
N LYS A 154 22.62 8.30 17.43
CA LYS A 154 22.06 8.97 18.62
C LYS A 154 21.14 8.04 19.40
N GLN A 155 21.48 7.78 20.66
CA GLN A 155 20.63 7.03 21.60
C GLN A 155 19.41 7.87 22.02
N LEU A 156 18.26 7.20 22.13
CA LEU A 156 16.99 7.79 22.55
C LEU A 156 16.59 7.19 23.92
N GLU A 157 16.06 8.04 24.81
CA GLU A 157 15.79 7.71 26.22
C GLU A 157 14.34 7.24 26.49
N GLU A 158 13.51 7.16 25.45
CA GLU A 158 12.08 6.83 25.54
C GLU A 158 11.82 5.34 25.88
N PRO A 159 10.70 5.02 26.56
CA PRO A 159 10.34 3.65 26.90
C PRO A 159 10.05 2.82 25.64
N VAL A 160 10.85 1.78 25.43
CA VAL A 160 10.81 0.95 24.21
C VAL A 160 9.68 -0.10 24.29
N ASN A 161 8.58 0.17 23.60
CA ASN A 161 7.74 -0.90 23.08
C ASN A 161 8.41 -1.43 21.80
N LEU A 162 8.72 -2.72 21.75
CA LEU A 162 9.24 -3.34 20.54
C LEU A 162 8.20 -3.25 19.42
N PRO A 163 8.59 -2.84 18.19
CA PRO A 163 7.67 -2.90 17.06
C PRO A 163 7.34 -4.36 16.76
N THR A 164 6.08 -4.73 16.88
CA THR A 164 5.58 -6.01 16.38
C THR A 164 5.64 -5.98 14.85
N ARG A 165 6.37 -6.92 14.23
CA ARG A 165 6.36 -7.07 12.75
C ARG A 165 4.90 -7.17 12.29
N PRO A 166 4.46 -6.43 11.25
CA PRO A 166 3.09 -6.54 10.75
C PRO A 166 2.80 -7.95 10.21
N LEU A 167 2.07 -8.71 11.02
CA LEU A 167 1.37 -9.97 10.76
C LEU A 167 1.04 -10.26 9.29
N SER A 168 1.60 -11.32 8.72
CA SER A 168 1.36 -11.79 7.34
C SER A 168 -0.06 -12.19 6.91
N THR A 169 -1.18 -11.99 7.62
CA THR A 169 -2.51 -12.35 7.06
C THR A 169 -2.73 -13.86 7.17
N ASP A 170 -2.17 -14.54 6.18
CA ASP A 170 -1.81 -15.96 6.23
C ASP A 170 -0.81 -16.26 7.38
N GLU A 171 0.25 -15.47 7.60
CA GLU A 171 1.21 -15.77 8.69
C GLU A 171 0.60 -15.62 10.10
N THR A 172 -0.42 -14.77 10.28
CA THR A 172 -1.23 -14.73 11.51
C THR A 172 -2.12 -15.97 11.62
N VAL A 173 -2.63 -16.50 10.51
CA VAL A 173 -3.48 -17.71 10.48
C VAL A 173 -2.66 -18.99 10.65
N ILE A 174 -1.37 -19.00 10.29
CA ILE A 174 -0.46 -20.14 10.52
C ILE A 174 -0.05 -20.19 12.00
N GLY A 175 -0.92 -20.79 12.81
CA GLY A 175 -0.61 -21.21 14.18
C GLY A 175 -1.10 -20.28 15.30
N GLN A 176 -1.69 -19.12 15.00
CA GLN A 176 -2.47 -18.37 16.01
C GLN A 176 -3.95 -18.78 15.92
N VAL A 177 -4.57 -19.04 17.06
CA VAL A 177 -6.01 -19.22 17.15
C VAL A 177 -6.65 -17.84 16.95
N VAL A 178 -7.45 -17.69 15.89
CA VAL A 178 -8.23 -16.46 15.68
C VAL A 178 -9.29 -16.39 16.78
N GLU A 179 -9.23 -15.37 17.62
CA GLU A 179 -10.20 -15.21 18.72
C GLU A 179 -11.58 -14.81 18.19
N LEU A 180 -12.63 -15.39 18.77
CA LEU A 180 -14.01 -15.05 18.47
C LEU A 180 -14.38 -13.70 19.10
N THR A 181 -14.25 -12.64 18.32
CA THR A 181 -14.63 -11.26 18.70
C THR A 181 -15.83 -10.77 17.90
N LEU A 182 -16.53 -9.75 18.42
CA LEU A 182 -17.69 -9.15 17.75
C LEU A 182 -17.25 -8.48 16.44
N GLU A 183 -16.08 -7.86 16.46
CA GLU A 183 -15.44 -7.18 15.34
C GLU A 183 -15.09 -8.17 14.24
N LYS A 184 -14.55 -9.36 14.57
CA LYS A 184 -14.19 -10.39 13.58
C LYS A 184 -15.43 -11.05 12.98
N VAL A 185 -16.51 -11.26 13.75
CA VAL A 185 -17.79 -11.74 13.21
C VAL A 185 -18.39 -10.71 12.25
N LEU A 186 -18.33 -9.42 12.57
CA LEU A 186 -18.77 -8.35 11.67
C LEU A 186 -17.94 -8.30 10.39
N GLU A 187 -16.61 -8.39 10.49
CA GLU A 187 -15.69 -8.44 9.35
C GLU A 187 -16.02 -9.58 8.37
N LEU A 188 -16.36 -10.77 8.87
CA LEU A 188 -16.76 -11.91 8.01
C LEU A 188 -18.08 -11.64 7.26
N ILE A 189 -19.06 -11.00 7.92
CA ILE A 189 -20.34 -10.63 7.30
C ILE A 189 -20.15 -9.50 6.28
N GLU A 190 -19.31 -8.51 6.59
CA GLU A 190 -18.96 -7.40 5.70
C GLU A 190 -18.14 -7.88 4.48
N SER A 191 -17.24 -8.85 4.68
CA SER A 191 -16.49 -9.53 3.62
C SER A 191 -17.42 -10.31 2.70
N ALA A 192 -18.36 -11.11 3.24
CA ALA A 192 -19.30 -11.90 2.45
C ALA A 192 -20.41 -11.08 1.75
N TYR A 193 -20.74 -9.88 2.26
CA TYR A 193 -21.78 -9.02 1.71
C TYR A 193 -21.60 -8.80 0.19
N PRO A 194 -22.65 -8.93 -0.65
CA PRO A 194 -24.08 -9.01 -0.31
C PRO A 194 -24.63 -10.41 0.00
N ASN A 195 -23.80 -11.46 -0.01
CA ASN A 195 -24.27 -12.82 0.29
C ASN A 195 -24.63 -12.96 1.77
N PRO A 196 -25.79 -13.56 2.11
CA PRO A 196 -26.07 -14.00 3.48
C PRO A 196 -25.16 -15.16 3.88
N ILE A 197 -24.63 -15.14 5.10
CA ILE A 197 -23.74 -16.17 5.67
C ILE A 197 -24.40 -16.85 6.87
N THR A 198 -24.23 -18.17 7.03
CA THR A 198 -24.84 -18.89 8.17
C THR A 198 -23.93 -18.94 9.39
N VAL A 199 -24.51 -19.14 10.58
CA VAL A 199 -23.77 -19.42 11.83
C VAL A 199 -22.79 -20.59 11.64
N THR A 200 -23.21 -21.62 10.91
CA THR A 200 -22.40 -22.81 10.63
C THR A 200 -21.22 -22.55 9.71
N ASP A 201 -21.33 -21.62 8.76
CA ASP A 201 -20.22 -21.27 7.87
C ASP A 201 -19.15 -20.49 8.64
N ILE A 202 -19.56 -19.46 9.41
CA ILE A 202 -18.67 -18.66 10.28
C ILE A 202 -17.94 -19.55 11.28
N ALA A 203 -18.67 -20.45 11.96
CA ALA A 203 -18.08 -21.36 12.94
C ALA A 203 -17.07 -22.33 12.31
N LYS A 204 -17.36 -22.82 11.09
CA LYS A 204 -16.50 -23.77 10.38
C LYS A 204 -15.20 -23.16 9.86
N GLU A 205 -15.20 -21.89 9.47
CA GLU A 205 -14.01 -21.21 8.92
C GLU A 205 -12.85 -21.13 9.92
N HIS A 206 -13.15 -20.91 11.21
CA HIS A 206 -12.16 -20.76 12.27
C HIS A 206 -12.22 -21.84 13.37
N GLY A 207 -13.10 -22.84 13.23
CA GLY A 207 -13.24 -23.94 14.19
C GLY A 207 -13.88 -23.51 15.53
N TRP A 208 -14.71 -22.47 15.52
CA TRP A 208 -15.39 -21.94 16.70
C TRP A 208 -16.64 -22.76 17.07
N ASP A 209 -17.09 -22.63 18.32
CA ASP A 209 -18.40 -23.15 18.74
C ASP A 209 -19.54 -22.35 18.08
N PRO A 210 -20.47 -22.98 17.34
CA PRO A 210 -21.61 -22.30 16.74
C PRO A 210 -22.47 -21.53 17.75
N SER A 211 -22.60 -22.02 18.98
CA SER A 211 -23.41 -21.37 20.03
C SER A 211 -22.82 -20.02 20.43
N ALA A 212 -21.50 -19.96 20.61
CA ALA A 212 -20.76 -18.72 20.88
C ALA A 212 -20.84 -17.73 19.70
N VAL A 213 -20.81 -18.21 18.46
CA VAL A 213 -21.01 -17.35 17.26
C VAL A 213 -22.43 -16.78 17.23
N GLU A 214 -23.45 -17.58 17.55
CA GLU A 214 -24.85 -17.12 17.60
C GLU A 214 -25.07 -16.00 18.64
N ILE A 215 -24.39 -16.05 19.79
CA ILE A 215 -24.41 -14.98 20.79
C ILE A 215 -23.86 -13.67 20.20
N LYS A 216 -22.72 -13.72 19.50
CA LYS A 216 -22.13 -12.53 18.87
C LYS A 216 -22.96 -11.98 17.71
N LEU A 217 -23.65 -12.83 16.96
CA LEU A 217 -24.62 -12.41 15.94
C LEU A 217 -25.84 -11.71 16.54
N LYS A 218 -26.33 -12.15 17.70
CA LYS A 218 -27.41 -11.48 18.44
C LYS A 218 -26.96 -10.11 18.96
N GLU A 219 -25.77 -10.00 19.54
CA GLU A 219 -25.18 -8.70 19.96
C GLU A 219 -25.08 -7.71 18.77
N LEU A 220 -24.68 -8.18 17.58
CA LEU A 220 -24.64 -7.36 16.36
C LEU A 220 -26.04 -6.98 15.85
N GLN A 221 -27.01 -7.87 15.98
CA GLN A 221 -28.40 -7.64 15.58
C GLN A 221 -29.11 -6.64 16.52
N GLU A 222 -28.83 -6.68 17.82
CA GLU A 222 -29.31 -5.71 18.81
C GLU A 222 -28.74 -4.30 18.57
N LYS A 223 -27.49 -4.21 18.11
CA LYS A 223 -26.90 -2.95 17.62
C LYS A 223 -27.48 -2.48 16.27
N GLY A 224 -28.34 -3.27 15.62
CA GLY A 224 -28.97 -2.97 14.32
C GLY A 224 -28.07 -3.20 13.09
N VAL A 225 -26.80 -3.54 13.31
CA VAL A 225 -25.71 -3.63 12.31
C VAL A 225 -25.98 -4.72 11.26
N VAL A 226 -26.57 -5.84 11.70
CA VAL A 226 -26.86 -7.02 10.88
C VAL A 226 -28.31 -7.45 11.07
N LYS A 227 -28.88 -8.11 10.06
CA LYS A 227 -30.23 -8.68 10.10
C LYS A 227 -30.19 -10.19 9.88
N ALA A 228 -31.02 -10.90 10.62
CA ALA A 228 -31.35 -12.29 10.32
C ALA A 228 -32.16 -12.38 9.02
N MET A 229 -31.88 -13.40 8.22
CA MET A 229 -32.58 -13.80 7.01
C MET A 229 -33.22 -15.18 7.25
N GLU A 230 -33.92 -15.72 6.25
CA GLU A 230 -34.44 -17.08 6.29
C GLU A 230 -33.31 -18.12 6.53
N HIS A 231 -33.66 -19.29 7.04
CA HIS A 231 -32.74 -20.42 7.25
C HIS A 231 -31.51 -20.15 8.14
N GLY A 232 -31.57 -19.14 9.03
CA GLY A 232 -30.49 -18.87 9.99
C GLY A 232 -29.24 -18.22 9.38
N ALA A 233 -29.37 -17.61 8.20
CA ALA A 233 -28.34 -16.76 7.63
C ALA A 233 -28.46 -15.32 8.13
N PHE A 234 -27.34 -14.59 8.12
CA PHE A 234 -27.24 -13.19 8.49
C PHE A 234 -26.64 -12.38 7.35
N THR A 235 -27.02 -11.11 7.23
CA THR A 235 -26.44 -10.18 6.25
C THR A 235 -26.37 -8.77 6.83
N ARG A 236 -25.46 -7.95 6.30
CA ARG A 236 -25.25 -6.56 6.73
C ARG A 236 -26.48 -5.70 6.45
N VAL A 237 -26.82 -4.82 7.38
CA VAL A 237 -27.83 -3.77 7.18
C VAL A 237 -27.13 -2.54 6.60
N VAL A 238 -27.67 -2.02 5.49
CA VAL A 238 -27.25 -0.73 4.92
C VAL A 238 -28.23 0.32 5.42
N HIS A 239 -27.83 1.09 6.43
CA HIS A 239 -28.73 2.04 7.11
C HIS A 239 -29.08 3.29 6.27
N GLN A 240 -28.31 3.59 5.21
CA GLN A 240 -28.37 4.87 4.49
C GLN A 240 -29.22 4.87 3.21
N ASP A 241 -29.57 3.70 2.68
CA ASP A 241 -30.22 3.62 1.38
C ASP A 241 -31.72 3.87 1.52
N THR A 242 -32.12 5.10 1.21
CA THR A 242 -33.52 5.57 1.26
C THR A 242 -34.47 4.76 0.37
N GLN A 243 -33.94 3.99 -0.58
CA GLN A 243 -34.69 3.11 -1.48
C GLN A 243 -33.95 1.79 -1.74
N ILE A 244 -33.89 0.89 -0.74
CA ILE A 244 -33.47 -0.51 -0.98
C ILE A 244 -34.63 -1.28 -1.62
N GLN A 245 -34.44 -1.72 -2.87
CA GLN A 245 -35.40 -2.56 -3.58
C GLN A 245 -34.87 -3.99 -3.71
N VAL A 246 -35.56 -4.95 -3.10
CA VAL A 246 -35.26 -6.38 -3.28
C VAL A 246 -35.93 -6.88 -4.56
N VAL A 247 -35.13 -7.28 -5.54
CA VAL A 247 -35.62 -7.63 -6.89
C VAL A 247 -35.19 -9.03 -7.31
N LYS A 248 -36.08 -9.78 -7.97
CA LYS A 248 -35.75 -11.10 -8.56
C LYS A 248 -34.88 -10.96 -9.83
N GLN A 249 -35.09 -9.88 -10.57
CA GLN A 249 -34.39 -9.48 -11.78
C GLN A 249 -34.35 -7.95 -11.82
N MET A 250 -33.28 -7.36 -12.34
CA MET A 250 -33.21 -5.90 -12.49
C MET A 250 -34.33 -5.38 -13.41
N PRO A 251 -35.02 -4.29 -13.04
CA PRO A 251 -36.03 -3.69 -13.90
C PRO A 251 -35.42 -3.17 -15.20
N THR A 252 -36.16 -3.29 -16.31
CA THR A 252 -35.72 -2.75 -17.61
C THR A 252 -35.66 -1.23 -17.55
N MET A 253 -34.44 -0.68 -17.57
CA MET A 253 -34.21 0.76 -17.48
C MET A 253 -34.35 1.43 -18.85
N ALA A 254 -35.07 2.56 -18.89
CA ALA A 254 -35.14 3.43 -20.06
C ALA A 254 -33.74 3.90 -20.48
N SER A 255 -33.53 4.09 -21.79
CA SER A 255 -32.23 4.42 -22.42
C SER A 255 -31.47 5.55 -21.71
N ALA A 256 -32.15 6.64 -21.34
CA ALA A 256 -31.56 7.82 -20.65
C ALA A 256 -31.33 7.64 -19.14
N LYS A 257 -31.84 6.56 -18.53
CA LYS A 257 -31.60 6.20 -17.12
C LYS A 257 -30.50 5.15 -16.93
N GLN A 258 -29.99 4.56 -18.01
CA GLN A 258 -28.94 3.55 -17.92
C GLN A 258 -27.59 4.21 -17.56
N PRO A 259 -26.80 3.61 -16.67
CA PRO A 259 -25.49 4.12 -16.28
C PRO A 259 -24.47 3.93 -17.41
N THR A 260 -23.55 4.88 -17.52
CA THR A 260 -22.40 4.84 -18.45
C THR A 260 -21.08 4.53 -17.75
N ILE A 261 -21.07 4.57 -16.41
CA ILE A 261 -19.89 4.28 -15.58
C ILE A 261 -20.23 3.17 -14.57
N ALA A 262 -19.37 2.18 -14.47
CA ALA A 262 -19.37 1.19 -13.40
C ALA A 262 -18.28 1.48 -12.37
N ILE A 263 -18.59 1.29 -11.10
CA ILE A 263 -17.64 1.33 -9.99
C ILE A 263 -17.69 -0.03 -9.28
N ILE A 264 -16.52 -0.63 -9.08
CA ILE A 264 -16.34 -1.95 -8.46
C ILE A 264 -15.46 -1.78 -7.22
N THR A 265 -15.97 -2.25 -6.09
CA THR A 265 -15.28 -2.28 -4.78
C THR A 265 -15.19 -3.71 -4.26
N ALA A 266 -14.30 -3.99 -3.32
CA ALA A 266 -14.08 -5.32 -2.74
C ALA A 266 -14.31 -5.39 -1.23
N GLN A 267 -14.04 -4.31 -0.49
CA GLN A 267 -14.28 -4.22 0.96
C GLN A 267 -15.53 -3.39 1.27
N TYR A 268 -16.11 -3.59 2.45
CA TYR A 268 -17.33 -2.88 2.84
C TYR A 268 -17.08 -1.39 3.12
N CYS A 269 -15.94 -1.03 3.72
CA CYS A 269 -15.52 0.36 3.89
C CYS A 269 -15.32 1.10 2.56
N GLU A 270 -14.86 0.41 1.51
CA GLU A 270 -14.78 0.94 0.15
C GLU A 270 -16.16 1.20 -0.45
N LYS A 271 -17.12 0.27 -0.27
CA LYS A 271 -18.51 0.50 -0.67
C LYS A 271 -19.09 1.73 0.04
N LEU A 272 -18.92 1.84 1.36
CA LEU A 272 -19.43 2.98 2.13
C LEU A 272 -18.81 4.31 1.66
N ALA A 273 -17.50 4.33 1.41
CA ALA A 273 -16.81 5.48 0.84
C ALA A 273 -17.38 5.89 -0.53
N VAL A 274 -17.56 4.95 -1.46
CA VAL A 274 -18.15 5.21 -2.78
C VAL A 274 -19.62 5.63 -2.67
N ASP A 275 -20.42 4.98 -1.82
CA ASP A 275 -21.84 5.30 -1.60
C ASP A 275 -22.07 6.67 -0.96
N SER A 276 -21.04 7.28 -0.35
CA SER A 276 -21.06 8.68 0.13
C SER A 276 -20.82 9.70 -0.99
N MET A 277 -20.21 9.28 -2.11
CA MET A 277 -19.93 10.13 -3.28
C MET A 277 -21.11 10.22 -4.25
N ILE A 278 -22.08 9.31 -4.14
CA ILE A 278 -23.19 9.12 -5.08
C ILE A 278 -24.43 9.93 -4.65
N GLU A 279 -24.90 10.78 -5.54
CA GLU A 279 -26.13 11.56 -5.37
C GLU A 279 -27.35 10.80 -5.91
N ASN A 280 -28.52 11.02 -5.30
CA ASN A 280 -29.80 10.42 -5.71
C ASN A 280 -29.73 8.87 -5.79
N LYS A 281 -29.19 8.22 -4.75
CA LYS A 281 -28.92 6.79 -4.76
C LYS A 281 -30.16 5.90 -4.62
N GLU A 282 -30.26 4.89 -5.48
CA GLU A 282 -31.23 3.79 -5.43
C GLU A 282 -30.45 2.47 -5.40
N THR A 283 -30.70 1.60 -4.42
CA THR A 283 -29.96 0.34 -4.26
C THR A 283 -30.86 -0.86 -4.54
N PHE A 284 -30.47 -1.66 -5.52
CA PHE A 284 -31.13 -2.89 -5.89
C PHE A 284 -30.35 -4.08 -5.32
N VAL A 285 -31.02 -4.91 -4.52
CA VAL A 285 -30.45 -6.15 -3.98
C VAL A 285 -31.17 -7.33 -4.61
N ARG A 286 -30.42 -8.14 -5.35
CA ARG A 286 -30.90 -9.41 -5.90
C ARG A 286 -30.41 -10.55 -5.03
N TYR A 287 -31.27 -11.06 -4.16
CA TYR A 287 -31.05 -12.34 -3.49
C TYR A 287 -31.46 -13.48 -4.43
N THR A 288 -30.58 -14.46 -4.61
CA THR A 288 -30.92 -15.72 -5.30
C THR A 288 -31.09 -16.80 -4.23
N THR A 289 -32.22 -17.50 -4.21
CA THR A 289 -32.40 -18.71 -3.39
C THR A 289 -32.52 -19.93 -4.30
N VAL A 290 -31.83 -21.01 -3.94
CA VAL A 290 -31.75 -22.25 -4.73
C VAL A 290 -32.05 -23.44 -3.83
N GLY A 291 -32.99 -24.29 -4.23
CA GLY A 291 -33.29 -25.54 -3.50
C GLY A 291 -34.58 -25.54 -2.67
N THR A 292 -35.68 -24.98 -3.18
CA THR A 292 -37.02 -25.11 -2.57
C THR A 292 -37.66 -26.50 -2.75
N ALA A 293 -36.92 -27.49 -3.28
CA ALA A 293 -37.40 -28.84 -3.50
C ALA A 293 -37.07 -29.73 -2.30
N SER A 294 -38.11 -30.29 -1.67
CA SER A 294 -37.96 -31.47 -0.83
C SER A 294 -37.35 -32.60 -1.66
N SER A 295 -36.17 -33.09 -1.30
CA SER A 295 -35.65 -34.33 -1.89
C SER A 295 -36.60 -35.48 -1.53
N PRO A 296 -37.16 -36.22 -2.50
CA PRO A 296 -38.00 -37.38 -2.20
C PRO A 296 -37.22 -38.52 -1.53
N ASP A 297 -35.89 -38.57 -1.73
CA ASP A 297 -35.03 -39.70 -1.36
C ASP A 297 -34.38 -39.56 0.03
N ALA A 298 -35.10 -38.99 0.99
CA ALA A 298 -34.73 -39.09 2.40
C ALA A 298 -35.21 -40.45 2.94
N THR A 299 -34.30 -41.43 3.03
CA THR A 299 -34.54 -42.81 3.54
C THR A 299 -35.22 -42.87 4.91
N ASP A 300 -35.12 -41.79 5.67
CA ASP A 300 -35.50 -41.70 7.08
C ASP A 300 -36.86 -41.00 7.27
N GLY A 301 -37.55 -40.64 6.18
CA GLY A 301 -38.88 -39.99 6.21
C GLY A 301 -38.90 -38.54 6.72
N VAL A 302 -37.74 -37.96 7.06
CA VAL A 302 -37.62 -36.57 7.54
C VAL A 302 -37.38 -35.62 6.34
N PRO A 303 -38.26 -34.64 6.07
CA PRO A 303 -38.07 -33.67 5.00
C PRO A 303 -36.89 -32.73 5.28
N ARG A 304 -35.70 -33.06 4.75
CA ARG A 304 -34.53 -32.17 4.79
C ARG A 304 -34.54 -31.20 3.61
N VAL A 305 -35.29 -30.11 3.75
CA VAL A 305 -35.19 -28.96 2.84
C VAL A 305 -33.85 -28.27 3.08
N THR A 306 -32.88 -28.53 2.21
CA THR A 306 -31.59 -27.81 2.18
C THR A 306 -31.67 -26.64 1.21
N CYS A 307 -32.46 -25.62 1.58
CA CYS A 307 -32.37 -24.32 0.92
C CYS A 307 -30.94 -23.80 1.02
N ARG A 308 -30.38 -23.38 -0.12
CA ARG A 308 -29.09 -22.70 -0.18
C ARG A 308 -29.30 -21.30 -0.73
N PHE A 309 -28.60 -20.32 -0.17
CA PHE A 309 -28.46 -19.02 -0.81
C PHE A 309 -27.55 -19.19 -2.03
N GLY A 310 -28.03 -18.77 -3.19
CA GLY A 310 -27.22 -18.59 -4.39
C GLY A 310 -26.57 -17.21 -4.38
N GLU A 311 -25.74 -16.95 -5.38
CA GLU A 311 -25.05 -15.66 -5.53
C GLU A 311 -26.05 -14.48 -5.47
N SER A 312 -25.82 -13.61 -4.50
CA SER A 312 -26.54 -12.36 -4.33
C SER A 312 -25.73 -11.22 -4.96
N ASN A 313 -26.41 -10.22 -5.50
CA ASN A 313 -25.78 -9.07 -6.14
C ASN A 313 -26.38 -7.78 -5.58
N VAL A 314 -25.57 -6.75 -5.40
CA VAL A 314 -25.99 -5.41 -5.00
C VAL A 314 -25.56 -4.41 -6.07
N TYR A 315 -26.48 -3.54 -6.46
CA TYR A 315 -26.22 -2.47 -7.41
C TYR A 315 -26.77 -1.16 -6.84
N THR A 316 -25.89 -0.22 -6.52
CA THR A 316 -26.25 1.13 -6.08
C THR A 316 -26.12 2.07 -7.27
N LEU A 317 -27.24 2.54 -7.80
CA LEU A 317 -27.30 3.46 -8.94
C LEU A 317 -27.49 4.89 -8.45
N GLY A 318 -26.97 5.86 -9.19
CA GLY A 318 -27.17 7.28 -8.88
C GLY A 318 -26.45 8.18 -9.87
N ASN A 319 -26.05 9.36 -9.39
CA ASN A 319 -25.28 10.35 -10.15
C ASN A 319 -23.95 10.66 -9.46
N ILE A 320 -22.92 10.94 -10.27
CA ILE A 320 -21.74 11.69 -9.87
C ILE A 320 -21.53 12.78 -10.93
N GLY A 321 -21.69 14.05 -10.55
CA GLY A 321 -21.70 15.16 -11.50
C GLY A 321 -22.76 14.96 -12.60
N ALA A 322 -22.35 15.08 -13.86
CA ALA A 322 -23.23 14.86 -15.02
C ALA A 322 -23.45 13.37 -15.38
N HIS A 323 -22.78 12.43 -14.71
CA HIS A 323 -22.75 11.02 -15.12
C HIS A 323 -23.68 10.13 -14.30
N ARG A 324 -24.42 9.26 -15.00
CA ARG A 324 -25.18 8.15 -14.41
C ARG A 324 -24.23 6.99 -14.13
N ILE A 325 -24.18 6.56 -12.88
CA ILE A 325 -23.23 5.55 -12.40
C ILE A 325 -23.95 4.31 -11.85
N VAL A 326 -23.25 3.18 -11.79
CA VAL A 326 -23.62 2.02 -10.97
C VAL A 326 -22.43 1.52 -10.16
N CYS A 327 -22.61 1.40 -8.85
CA CYS A 327 -21.64 0.82 -7.90
C CYS A 327 -22.04 -0.61 -7.55
N THR A 328 -21.06 -1.52 -7.47
CA THR A 328 -21.23 -2.86 -6.89
C THR A 328 -20.06 -3.19 -5.96
N LYS A 329 -20.30 -4.08 -5.00
CA LYS A 329 -19.26 -4.62 -4.11
C LYS A 329 -19.15 -6.12 -4.34
N LEU A 330 -17.94 -6.58 -4.63
CA LEU A 330 -17.63 -7.98 -4.89
C LEU A 330 -17.85 -8.81 -3.60
N PRO A 331 -18.40 -10.03 -3.71
CA PRO A 331 -18.70 -10.87 -2.54
C PRO A 331 -17.46 -11.51 -1.92
N THR A 332 -16.36 -11.64 -2.67
CA THR A 332 -15.06 -12.15 -2.22
C THR A 332 -14.01 -11.75 -3.26
N VAL A 333 -12.77 -11.49 -2.82
CA VAL A 333 -11.58 -11.28 -3.67
C VAL A 333 -10.39 -12.06 -3.13
N GLY A 334 -9.34 -12.26 -3.93
CA GLY A 334 -8.14 -13.00 -3.56
C GLY A 334 -7.87 -14.25 -4.42
N HIS A 335 -6.67 -14.83 -4.26
CA HIS A 335 -6.13 -15.97 -5.00
C HIS A 335 -6.90 -17.31 -4.93
N THR A 336 -7.93 -17.47 -4.09
CA THR A 336 -8.68 -18.74 -4.10
C THR A 336 -9.45 -18.82 -5.40
N ARG A 337 -9.52 -20.00 -6.03
CA ARG A 337 -10.20 -20.16 -7.31
C ARG A 337 -11.68 -19.77 -7.20
N GLU A 338 -12.26 -20.02 -6.03
CA GLU A 338 -13.61 -19.67 -5.64
C GLU A 338 -13.80 -18.14 -5.58
N ALA A 339 -12.86 -17.40 -4.97
CA ALA A 339 -12.89 -15.94 -4.95
C ALA A 339 -12.67 -15.30 -6.34
N MET A 340 -11.65 -15.75 -7.09
CA MET A 340 -11.41 -15.29 -8.47
C MET A 340 -12.64 -15.52 -9.37
N THR A 341 -13.27 -16.70 -9.27
CA THR A 341 -14.49 -17.02 -10.02
C THR A 341 -15.66 -16.14 -9.60
N ALA A 342 -15.86 -15.92 -8.29
CA ALA A 342 -16.94 -15.08 -7.79
C ALA A 342 -16.77 -13.61 -8.22
N ALA A 343 -15.55 -13.05 -8.11
CA ALA A 343 -15.23 -11.69 -8.52
C ALA A 343 -15.48 -11.48 -10.02
N GLY A 344 -14.93 -12.35 -10.88
CA GLY A 344 -15.12 -12.27 -12.32
C GLY A 344 -16.57 -12.49 -12.77
N ASN A 345 -17.29 -13.42 -12.12
CA ASN A 345 -18.73 -13.62 -12.35
C ASN A 345 -19.54 -12.38 -12.00
N THR A 346 -19.32 -11.75 -10.83
CA THR A 346 -20.03 -10.53 -10.43
C THR A 346 -19.77 -9.39 -11.41
N THR A 347 -18.51 -9.20 -11.84
CA THR A 347 -18.15 -8.21 -12.86
C THR A 347 -18.82 -8.47 -14.21
N THR A 348 -18.84 -9.72 -14.67
CA THR A 348 -19.53 -10.11 -15.91
C THR A 348 -21.05 -9.92 -15.82
N ARG A 349 -21.66 -10.21 -14.65
CA ARG A 349 -23.08 -9.94 -14.39
C ARG A 349 -23.39 -8.45 -14.41
N LEU A 350 -22.53 -7.60 -13.84
CA LEU A 350 -22.67 -6.15 -13.87
C LEU A 350 -22.67 -5.62 -15.32
N LEU A 351 -21.61 -5.94 -16.08
CA LEU A 351 -21.42 -5.43 -17.45
C LEU A 351 -22.44 -6.00 -18.45
N GLY A 352 -22.91 -7.23 -18.23
CA GLY A 352 -24.01 -7.82 -19.00
C GLY A 352 -25.39 -7.24 -18.67
N THR A 353 -25.59 -6.75 -17.44
CA THR A 353 -26.84 -6.09 -17.00
C THR A 353 -26.90 -4.65 -17.48
N PHE A 354 -25.79 -3.91 -17.39
CA PHE A 354 -25.68 -2.50 -17.74
C PHE A 354 -24.84 -2.32 -19.00
N GLN A 355 -25.39 -2.71 -20.15
CA GLN A 355 -24.66 -2.81 -21.43
C GLN A 355 -24.09 -1.48 -21.95
N LYS A 356 -24.59 -0.34 -21.46
CA LYS A 356 -24.10 1.02 -21.76
C LYS A 356 -22.91 1.50 -20.90
N VAL A 357 -22.41 0.68 -19.97
CA VAL A 357 -21.22 1.02 -19.19
C VAL A 357 -20.00 1.01 -20.12
N ASP A 358 -19.42 2.18 -20.37
CA ASP A 358 -18.22 2.33 -21.21
C ASP A 358 -16.95 2.52 -20.37
N PHE A 359 -17.09 3.07 -19.16
CA PHE A 359 -16.00 3.35 -18.23
C PHE A 359 -16.12 2.48 -16.98
N VAL A 360 -15.03 1.84 -16.54
CA VAL A 360 -15.01 1.04 -15.31
C VAL A 360 -13.94 1.51 -14.33
N PHE A 361 -14.34 1.81 -13.10
CA PHE A 361 -13.44 2.17 -12.01
C PHE A 361 -13.34 1.03 -10.99
N LEU A 362 -12.13 0.55 -10.73
CA LEU A 362 -11.84 -0.34 -9.61
C LEU A 362 -11.32 0.52 -8.47
N ILE A 363 -12.15 0.73 -7.45
CA ILE A 363 -11.86 1.62 -6.31
C ILE A 363 -11.62 0.77 -5.09
N GLY A 364 -10.62 1.12 -4.29
CA GLY A 364 -10.41 0.45 -3.03
C GLY A 364 -9.15 0.87 -2.30
N ILE A 365 -8.75 0.05 -1.33
CA ILE A 365 -7.51 0.19 -0.57
C ILE A 365 -6.36 -0.56 -1.24
N GLY A 366 -5.12 -0.18 -0.92
CA GLY A 366 -3.92 -0.88 -1.37
C GLY A 366 -2.70 -0.61 -0.48
N GLY A 367 -1.63 -1.33 -0.75
CA GLY A 367 -0.33 -1.19 -0.08
C GLY A 367 0.61 -0.29 -0.87
N GLY A 368 1.11 0.79 -0.27
CA GLY A 368 2.00 1.73 -0.93
C GLY A 368 3.44 1.20 -1.07
N VAL A 369 4.17 1.70 -2.07
CA VAL A 369 5.61 1.48 -2.22
C VAL A 369 6.35 2.75 -1.81
N PRO A 370 6.99 2.79 -0.63
CA PRO A 370 7.66 3.98 -0.14
C PRO A 370 9.03 4.16 -0.80
N HIS A 371 9.38 5.42 -1.08
CA HIS A 371 10.73 5.82 -1.49
C HIS A 371 11.38 6.54 -0.30
N TYR A 372 12.42 5.98 0.30
CA TYR A 372 12.93 6.47 1.59
C TYR A 372 13.69 7.80 1.48
N THR A 373 14.04 8.20 0.27
CA THR A 373 14.91 9.35 -0.06
C THR A 373 14.24 10.41 -0.94
N ASP A 374 13.36 10.04 -1.87
CA ASP A 374 12.70 10.94 -2.82
C ASP A 374 11.34 11.40 -2.27
N TYR A 375 11.27 12.63 -1.78
CA TYR A 375 10.02 13.20 -1.23
C TYR A 375 8.84 13.19 -2.22
N ASN A 376 9.11 13.27 -3.53
CA ASN A 376 8.07 13.36 -4.55
C ASN A 376 7.53 11.98 -4.95
N LYS A 377 8.40 10.97 -5.03
CA LYS A 377 7.99 9.57 -5.26
C LYS A 377 7.57 8.84 -3.97
N HIS A 378 7.75 9.45 -2.81
CA HIS A 378 7.44 8.82 -1.52
C HIS A 378 5.93 8.76 -1.24
N VAL A 379 5.37 7.57 -1.40
CA VAL A 379 4.00 7.21 -1.02
C VAL A 379 3.85 7.09 0.50
N ARG A 380 2.79 7.67 1.06
CA ARG A 380 2.41 7.61 2.48
C ARG A 380 1.05 6.95 2.69
N LEU A 381 0.76 6.55 3.93
CA LEU A 381 -0.60 6.15 4.27
C LEU A 381 -1.56 7.34 4.06
N GLY A 382 -2.74 7.04 3.55
CA GLY A 382 -3.73 8.03 3.14
C GLY A 382 -3.52 8.65 1.76
N ASP A 383 -2.37 8.47 1.10
CA ASP A 383 -2.21 8.88 -0.31
C ASP A 383 -3.11 8.05 -1.25
N VAL A 384 -3.25 8.50 -2.49
CA VAL A 384 -3.96 7.77 -3.54
C VAL A 384 -3.03 7.49 -4.71
N VAL A 385 -2.96 6.23 -5.14
CA VAL A 385 -2.25 5.82 -6.36
C VAL A 385 -3.29 5.51 -7.44
N ILE A 386 -3.14 6.14 -8.61
CA ILE A 386 -3.95 5.88 -9.79
C ILE A 386 -3.11 5.11 -10.80
N SER A 387 -3.65 4.00 -11.32
CA SER A 387 -3.05 3.18 -12.35
C SER A 387 -2.71 3.98 -13.61
N TYR A 388 -1.42 4.18 -13.87
CA TYR A 388 -0.91 4.99 -14.98
C TYR A 388 0.28 4.30 -15.66
N PRO A 389 0.39 4.36 -17.01
CA PRO A 389 1.48 3.70 -17.72
C PRO A 389 2.78 4.52 -17.65
N ILE A 390 3.88 3.89 -17.24
CA ILE A 390 5.20 4.55 -17.22
C ILE A 390 5.76 4.63 -18.65
N PRO A 391 6.53 5.68 -19.01
CA PRO A 391 7.22 5.78 -20.31
C PRO A 391 8.20 4.64 -20.67
N LEU A 392 8.44 3.67 -19.78
CA LEU A 392 9.44 2.60 -19.93
C LEU A 392 8.98 1.45 -20.85
N ASN A 393 8.99 1.69 -22.17
CA ASN A 393 8.89 0.70 -23.26
C ASN A 393 7.67 -0.25 -23.33
N LYS A 394 6.85 -0.35 -22.28
CA LYS A 394 5.67 -1.20 -22.17
C LYS A 394 4.51 -0.40 -21.58
N LYS A 395 3.37 -0.43 -22.26
CA LYS A 395 2.12 0.16 -21.74
C LYS A 395 1.41 -0.88 -20.88
N TYR A 396 1.58 -0.80 -19.56
CA TYR A 396 0.73 -1.47 -18.58
C TYR A 396 0.39 -0.51 -17.44
N ILE A 397 -0.83 -0.60 -16.94
CA ILE A 397 -1.33 0.19 -15.79
C ILE A 397 -1.64 -0.69 -14.59
N TYR A 398 -1.90 -1.98 -14.84
CA TYR A 398 -2.09 -3.02 -13.82
C TYR A 398 -1.25 -4.24 -14.20
N VAL A 399 -0.56 -4.84 -13.23
CA VAL A 399 0.30 -6.01 -13.46
C VAL A 399 0.15 -7.05 -12.36
N TYR A 400 -0.12 -8.30 -12.75
CA TYR A 400 -0.29 -9.42 -11.82
C TYR A 400 0.89 -10.38 -11.93
N CYS A 401 1.48 -10.76 -10.78
CA CYS A 401 2.55 -11.73 -10.67
C CYS A 401 1.98 -13.14 -10.46
N GLU A 402 1.99 -13.95 -11.50
CA GLU A 402 1.55 -15.35 -11.44
C GLU A 402 2.57 -16.23 -10.72
N SER A 403 3.86 -16.09 -11.06
CA SER A 403 4.94 -16.81 -10.40
C SER A 403 6.24 -16.00 -10.33
N ALA A 404 7.04 -16.30 -9.32
CA ALA A 404 8.38 -15.76 -9.16
C ALA A 404 9.35 -16.91 -8.93
N LYS A 405 10.38 -17.01 -9.78
CA LYS A 405 11.38 -18.10 -9.76
C LYS A 405 12.77 -17.47 -9.68
N THR A 406 13.63 -17.97 -8.80
CA THR A 406 15.02 -17.50 -8.72
C THR A 406 15.85 -18.15 -9.83
N ASN A 407 16.58 -17.34 -10.58
CA ASN A 407 17.56 -17.78 -11.57
C ASN A 407 18.87 -18.21 -10.90
N GLU A 408 19.73 -18.90 -11.64
CA GLU A 408 21.08 -19.28 -11.17
C GLU A 408 21.96 -18.08 -10.77
N SER A 409 21.65 -16.87 -11.24
CA SER A 409 22.31 -15.61 -10.85
C SER A 409 21.86 -15.03 -9.51
N GLY A 410 20.79 -15.55 -8.90
CA GLY A 410 20.14 -14.94 -7.72
C GLY A 410 19.10 -13.84 -8.05
N ASP A 411 18.90 -13.54 -9.34
CA ASP A 411 17.81 -12.67 -9.81
C ASP A 411 16.48 -13.41 -9.86
N TYR A 412 15.37 -12.66 -9.82
CA TYR A 412 14.04 -13.23 -10.00
C TYR A 412 13.55 -13.08 -11.45
N HIS A 413 13.19 -14.22 -12.06
CA HIS A 413 12.32 -14.26 -13.21
C HIS A 413 10.86 -14.19 -12.71
N PHE A 414 10.13 -13.19 -13.20
CA PHE A 414 8.72 -12.97 -12.89
C PHE A 414 7.88 -13.34 -14.11
N GLU A 415 6.89 -14.19 -13.88
CA GLU A 415 5.84 -14.57 -14.82
C GLU A 415 4.62 -13.68 -14.53
N THR A 416 4.22 -12.86 -15.50
CA THR A 416 3.29 -11.74 -15.25
C THR A 416 2.24 -11.56 -16.33
N LYS A 417 1.00 -11.29 -15.91
CA LYS A 417 -0.05 -10.74 -16.76
C LYS A 417 0.02 -9.21 -16.71
N GLU A 418 0.19 -8.58 -17.87
CA GLU A 418 0.33 -7.12 -18.02
C GLU A 418 -0.93 -6.56 -18.70
N TYR A 419 -1.59 -5.57 -18.08
CA TYR A 419 -2.87 -5.04 -18.56
C TYR A 419 -2.82 -3.53 -18.80
N CYS A 420 -3.43 -3.09 -19.91
CA CYS A 420 -3.61 -1.68 -20.25
C CYS A 420 -4.91 -1.51 -21.04
N PRO A 421 -5.75 -0.52 -20.72
CA PRO A 421 -6.84 -0.13 -21.60
C PRO A 421 -6.27 0.50 -22.89
N PRO A 422 -6.90 0.30 -24.06
CA PRO A 422 -6.51 1.00 -25.28
C PRO A 422 -6.83 2.50 -25.22
N ASN A 423 -7.84 2.92 -24.45
CA ASN A 423 -8.16 4.32 -24.19
C ASN A 423 -7.62 4.74 -22.81
N LEU A 424 -6.85 5.85 -22.78
CA LEU A 424 -6.21 6.39 -21.58
C LEU A 424 -6.85 7.70 -21.08
N CYS A 425 -8.04 8.08 -21.55
CA CYS A 425 -8.66 9.36 -21.18
C CYS A 425 -8.84 9.54 -19.67
N LEU A 426 -9.11 8.47 -18.91
CA LEU A 426 -9.20 8.52 -17.44
C LEU A 426 -7.84 8.82 -16.80
N GLN A 427 -6.76 8.28 -17.37
CA GLN A 427 -5.38 8.51 -16.97
C GLN A 427 -4.91 9.93 -17.35
N GLU A 428 -5.34 10.46 -18.49
CA GLU A 428 -5.07 11.84 -18.92
C GLU A 428 -5.76 12.87 -18.01
N ILE A 429 -7.03 12.62 -17.63
CA ILE A 429 -7.73 13.42 -16.61
C ILE A 429 -6.98 13.37 -15.27
N ALA A 430 -6.47 12.20 -14.87
CA ALA A 430 -5.67 12.06 -13.66
C ALA A 430 -4.34 12.82 -13.69
N VAL A 431 -3.67 12.93 -14.86
CA VAL A 431 -2.50 13.80 -15.05
C VAL A 431 -2.89 15.26 -14.85
N ASN A 432 -3.94 15.73 -15.54
CA ASN A 432 -4.40 17.12 -15.42
C ASN A 432 -4.76 17.49 -13.97
N LEU A 433 -5.46 16.60 -13.26
CA LEU A 433 -5.81 16.77 -11.84
C LEU A 433 -4.59 16.81 -10.92
N LYS A 434 -3.59 15.94 -11.17
CA LYS A 434 -2.33 15.96 -10.41
C LYS A 434 -1.59 17.28 -10.64
N ASP A 435 -1.44 17.69 -11.90
CA ASP A 435 -0.70 18.90 -12.27
C ASP A 435 -1.42 20.17 -11.78
N GLN A 436 -2.76 20.20 -11.78
CA GLN A 436 -3.54 21.23 -11.11
C GLN A 436 -3.22 21.29 -9.61
N SER A 437 -3.19 20.17 -8.89
CA SER A 437 -2.89 20.16 -7.44
C SER A 437 -1.45 20.53 -7.06
N GLU A 438 -0.53 20.51 -8.04
CA GLU A 438 0.85 20.96 -7.84
C GLU A 438 1.02 22.46 -8.16
N ASN A 439 0.01 23.11 -8.77
CA ASN A 439 -0.01 24.54 -9.08
C ASN A 439 -1.05 25.35 -8.26
N GLU A 440 -2.16 24.71 -7.87
CA GLU A 440 -3.28 25.32 -7.14
C GLU A 440 -3.33 24.84 -5.68
N THR A 441 -3.82 25.70 -4.78
CA THR A 441 -3.73 25.45 -3.32
C THR A 441 -4.71 24.38 -2.81
N ASN A 442 -5.86 24.21 -3.46
CA ASN A 442 -6.98 23.38 -2.97
C ASN A 442 -7.48 22.43 -4.07
N PRO A 443 -7.07 21.16 -4.10
CA PRO A 443 -7.54 20.21 -5.10
C PRO A 443 -8.99 19.75 -4.83
N PRO A 444 -9.78 19.41 -5.87
CA PRO A 444 -11.21 19.13 -5.73
C PRO A 444 -11.53 17.95 -4.79
N TRP A 445 -10.68 16.93 -4.76
CA TRP A 445 -10.86 15.78 -3.87
C TRP A 445 -10.78 16.13 -2.39
N GLN A 446 -10.15 17.24 -2.00
CA GLN A 446 -10.11 17.67 -0.60
C GLN A 446 -11.52 18.08 -0.12
N THR A 447 -12.30 18.72 -0.98
CA THR A 447 -13.70 19.08 -0.69
C THR A 447 -14.56 17.82 -0.58
N TYR A 448 -14.47 16.91 -1.55
CA TYR A 448 -15.24 15.67 -1.54
C TYR A 448 -14.88 14.74 -0.37
N LEU A 449 -13.60 14.68 0.02
CA LEU A 449 -13.14 13.93 1.20
C LEU A 449 -13.80 14.46 2.48
N LYS A 450 -13.87 15.79 2.63
CA LYS A 450 -14.54 16.41 3.76
C LYS A 450 -16.04 16.13 3.76
N GLU A 451 -16.71 16.35 2.63
CA GLU A 451 -18.15 16.08 2.46
C GLU A 451 -18.51 14.63 2.78
N GLY A 452 -17.76 13.67 2.22
CA GLY A 452 -17.97 12.24 2.48
C GLY A 452 -17.68 11.86 3.95
N SER A 453 -16.66 12.44 4.57
CA SER A 453 -16.37 12.26 6.00
C SER A 453 -17.51 12.80 6.88
N ASP A 454 -18.04 13.99 6.55
CA ASP A 454 -19.15 14.63 7.29
C ASP A 454 -20.44 13.80 7.15
N ILE A 455 -20.70 13.21 5.98
CA ILE A 455 -21.79 12.24 5.74
C ILE A 455 -21.60 10.99 6.61
N LEU A 456 -20.41 10.38 6.59
CA LEU A 456 -20.16 9.08 7.22
C LEU A 456 -20.04 9.14 8.75
N THR A 457 -19.59 10.27 9.32
CA THR A 457 -19.27 10.45 10.76
C THR A 457 -20.36 10.00 11.76
N ASN A 458 -21.64 10.03 11.38
CA ASN A 458 -22.76 9.60 12.23
C ASN A 458 -23.57 8.44 11.64
N GLN A 459 -23.09 7.80 10.57
CA GLN A 459 -23.85 6.84 9.76
C GLN A 459 -23.18 5.46 9.66
N THR A 460 -21.97 5.29 10.20
CA THR A 460 -21.19 4.06 10.14
C THR A 460 -20.41 3.82 11.43
N GLU A 461 -20.10 2.56 11.71
CA GLU A 461 -19.26 2.08 12.80
C GLU A 461 -17.77 2.20 12.47
N HIS A 462 -17.44 2.38 11.20
CA HIS A 462 -16.10 2.68 10.68
C HIS A 462 -15.78 4.18 10.87
N ASP A 463 -14.62 4.52 11.43
CA ASP A 463 -14.15 5.91 11.52
C ASP A 463 -13.40 6.31 10.24
N PHE A 464 -13.98 7.23 9.49
CA PHE A 464 -13.45 7.74 8.22
C PHE A 464 -12.53 8.97 8.38
N LYS A 465 -12.27 9.42 9.62
CA LYS A 465 -11.33 10.51 9.88
C LYS A 465 -9.89 10.08 9.61
N PRO A 466 -8.98 11.02 9.27
CA PRO A 466 -7.56 10.72 9.16
C PRO A 466 -7.01 10.21 10.51
N PRO A 467 -6.36 9.02 10.55
CA PRO A 467 -5.68 8.55 11.75
C PRO A 467 -4.54 9.50 12.18
N PRO A 468 -4.04 9.39 13.42
CA PRO A 468 -2.94 10.22 13.90
C PRO A 468 -1.69 10.08 13.01
N PRO A 469 -0.97 11.17 12.68
CA PRO A 469 0.25 11.09 11.85
C PRO A 469 1.32 10.15 12.40
N GLU A 470 1.33 9.90 13.71
CA GLU A 470 2.24 8.99 14.40
C GLU A 470 1.93 7.50 14.15
N SER A 471 0.77 7.19 13.57
CA SER A 471 0.41 5.84 13.12
C SER A 471 0.96 5.50 11.73
N ASP A 472 1.32 6.49 10.91
CA ASP A 472 2.08 6.27 9.68
C ASP A 472 3.54 5.95 10.05
N LYS A 473 3.92 4.68 9.87
CA LYS A 473 5.25 4.16 10.21
C LYS A 473 5.78 3.23 9.13
N LEU A 474 6.94 3.58 8.58
CA LEU A 474 7.66 2.75 7.62
C LEU A 474 8.49 1.70 8.37
N TYR A 475 8.16 0.43 8.19
CA TYR A 475 9.01 -0.67 8.63
C TYR A 475 9.71 -1.33 7.43
N MET A 476 10.97 -1.70 7.62
CA MET A 476 11.72 -2.50 6.66
C MET A 476 12.35 -3.71 7.36
N ALA A 477 12.12 -4.89 6.79
CA ALA A 477 12.72 -6.13 7.28
C ALA A 477 14.25 -6.11 7.08
N ILE A 478 14.97 -6.51 8.13
CA ILE A 478 16.44 -6.68 8.18
C ILE A 478 16.83 -8.10 8.63
N GLY A 479 15.87 -9.03 8.68
CA GLY A 479 16.03 -10.44 9.04
C GLY A 479 14.67 -11.15 9.01
N GLU A 480 14.60 -12.41 9.45
CA GLU A 480 13.31 -13.15 9.53
C GLU A 480 12.30 -12.50 10.49
N ARG A 481 12.81 -11.87 11.56
CA ARG A 481 12.01 -11.24 12.63
C ARG A 481 12.44 -9.81 12.95
N ASP A 482 13.63 -9.42 12.51
CA ASP A 482 14.23 -8.12 12.82
C ASP A 482 13.74 -7.06 11.83
N VAL A 483 13.32 -5.89 12.32
CA VAL A 483 12.87 -4.74 11.51
C VAL A 483 13.54 -3.44 11.95
N ILE A 484 13.66 -2.49 11.03
CA ILE A 484 14.00 -1.09 11.33
C ILE A 484 12.82 -0.18 11.01
N GLU A 485 12.69 0.92 11.75
CA GLU A 485 11.69 1.97 11.49
C GLU A 485 12.37 3.09 10.69
N VAL A 486 11.91 3.37 9.48
CA VAL A 486 12.50 4.40 8.61
C VAL A 486 11.70 5.69 8.76
N ALA A 487 12.36 6.84 8.87
CA ALA A 487 11.66 8.12 8.85
C ALA A 487 11.20 8.44 7.42
N HIS A 488 10.02 9.03 7.27
CA HIS A 488 9.59 9.53 5.97
C HIS A 488 10.53 10.66 5.51
N PRO A 489 10.86 10.75 4.21
CA PRO A 489 11.60 11.90 3.70
C PRO A 489 10.83 13.19 3.96
N THR A 490 11.57 14.24 4.31
CA THR A 490 11.08 15.61 4.49
C THR A 490 11.11 16.38 3.18
N ALA A 491 10.23 17.37 3.02
CA ALA A 491 10.26 18.25 1.87
C ALA A 491 11.56 19.09 1.86
N PRO A 492 12.21 19.28 0.70
CA PRO A 492 13.18 20.35 0.51
C PRO A 492 12.59 21.71 0.94
N ALA A 493 13.43 22.61 1.46
CA ALA A 493 12.99 23.88 2.04
C ALA A 493 12.24 24.77 1.02
N ASP A 494 12.65 24.67 -0.24
CA ASP A 494 12.19 25.35 -1.44
C ASP A 494 11.16 24.55 -2.26
N ALA A 495 10.79 23.34 -1.84
CA ALA A 495 9.84 22.52 -2.58
C ALA A 495 8.49 23.23 -2.74
N ALA A 496 8.05 23.38 -4.00
CA ALA A 496 6.72 23.89 -4.33
C ALA A 496 5.61 22.95 -3.81
N ASN A 497 5.77 21.64 -4.04
CA ASN A 497 4.74 20.63 -3.78
C ASN A 497 4.83 20.07 -2.35
N LYS A 498 4.68 20.93 -1.34
CA LYS A 498 4.62 20.51 0.07
C LYS A 498 3.28 19.83 0.37
N ARG A 499 3.33 18.68 1.05
CA ARG A 499 2.13 17.96 1.54
C ARG A 499 1.28 18.86 2.44
N THR A 500 0.03 19.08 2.04
CA THR A 500 -0.99 19.75 2.85
C THR A 500 -1.58 18.78 3.87
N ASN A 501 -1.57 19.14 5.15
CA ASN A 501 -2.15 18.31 6.22
C ASN A 501 -3.65 18.04 5.96
N GLY A 502 -4.07 16.78 6.07
CA GLY A 502 -5.45 16.37 5.83
C GLY A 502 -5.87 16.35 4.35
N CYS A 503 -4.93 16.49 3.41
CA CYS A 503 -5.17 16.30 1.97
C CYS A 503 -4.31 15.13 1.45
N PRO A 504 -4.91 14.11 0.79
CA PRO A 504 -4.16 13.00 0.22
C PRO A 504 -3.38 13.46 -1.03
N ARG A 505 -2.13 13.00 -1.20
CA ARG A 505 -1.37 13.21 -2.45
C ARG A 505 -1.75 12.16 -3.48
N ILE A 506 -1.90 12.57 -4.74
CA ILE A 506 -2.06 11.65 -5.88
C ILE A 506 -0.70 11.27 -6.44
N HIS A 507 -0.50 9.98 -6.70
CA HIS A 507 0.62 9.42 -7.45
C HIS A 507 0.11 8.68 -8.69
N LEU A 508 0.86 8.77 -9.79
CA LEU A 508 0.52 8.15 -11.07
C LEU A 508 1.55 7.07 -11.38
N ALA A 509 1.16 5.80 -11.26
CA ALA A 509 2.04 4.66 -11.51
C ALA A 509 1.23 3.37 -11.71
N PRO A 510 1.85 2.27 -12.19
CA PRO A 510 1.21 0.98 -12.25
C PRO A 510 0.81 0.47 -10.86
N VAL A 511 -0.33 -0.21 -10.81
CA VAL A 511 -0.76 -0.97 -9.63
C VAL A 511 -0.37 -2.43 -9.85
N ALA A 512 0.31 -3.02 -8.88
CA ALA A 512 0.78 -4.39 -8.94
C ALA A 512 -0.05 -5.32 -8.04
N SER A 513 -0.02 -6.62 -8.30
CA SER A 513 -0.67 -7.60 -7.43
C SER A 513 -0.07 -9.01 -7.56
N GLY A 514 -0.37 -9.90 -6.61
CA GLY A 514 -0.01 -11.32 -6.64
C GLY A 514 0.45 -11.86 -5.27
N ARG A 515 -0.08 -13.03 -4.89
CA ARG A 515 0.19 -13.70 -3.60
C ARG A 515 1.66 -13.87 -3.26
N HIS A 516 2.49 -14.21 -4.24
CA HIS A 516 3.93 -14.46 -4.03
C HIS A 516 4.65 -13.19 -3.56
N ILE A 517 4.35 -12.05 -4.20
CA ILE A 517 4.94 -10.75 -3.86
C ILE A 517 4.27 -10.10 -2.64
N ALA A 518 3.00 -10.40 -2.34
CA ALA A 518 2.35 -9.92 -1.12
C ALA A 518 3.02 -10.45 0.17
N ARG A 519 3.53 -11.68 0.14
CA ARG A 519 4.10 -12.38 1.30
C ARG A 519 5.58 -12.08 1.59
N ASP A 520 6.38 -11.77 0.57
CA ASP A 520 7.82 -11.54 0.69
C ASP A 520 8.14 -10.06 0.42
N ASP A 521 8.58 -9.34 1.46
CA ASP A 521 8.92 -7.91 1.38
C ASP A 521 10.10 -7.62 0.43
N GLN A 522 11.10 -8.51 0.32
CA GLN A 522 12.19 -8.33 -0.64
C GLN A 522 11.71 -8.52 -2.07
N LEU A 523 10.93 -9.59 -2.30
CA LEU A 523 10.38 -9.90 -3.60
C LEU A 523 9.44 -8.79 -4.07
N ARG A 524 8.59 -8.26 -3.17
CA ARG A 524 7.71 -7.12 -3.43
C ARG A 524 8.47 -5.89 -3.88
N GLN A 525 9.54 -5.52 -3.18
CA GLN A 525 10.37 -4.37 -3.58
C GLN A 525 11.12 -4.61 -4.90
N LYS A 526 11.61 -5.83 -5.17
CA LYS A 526 12.25 -6.17 -6.46
C LYS A 526 11.25 -6.09 -7.61
N PHE A 527 10.02 -6.56 -7.39
CA PHE A 527 8.92 -6.47 -8.35
C PHE A 527 8.52 -5.01 -8.61
N ALA A 528 8.29 -4.23 -7.55
CA ALA A 528 7.96 -2.81 -7.64
C ALA A 528 9.04 -2.02 -8.41
N ALA A 529 10.33 -2.26 -8.13
CA ALA A 529 11.42 -1.61 -8.86
C ALA A 529 11.45 -2.01 -10.35
N ARG A 530 11.18 -3.29 -10.68
CA ARG A 530 11.20 -3.79 -12.07
C ARG A 530 10.04 -3.24 -12.91
N PHE A 531 8.85 -3.14 -12.34
CA PHE A 531 7.64 -2.69 -13.04
C PHE A 531 7.28 -1.22 -12.75
N GLY A 532 8.05 -0.54 -11.91
CA GLY A 532 7.83 0.84 -11.45
C GLY A 532 6.53 1.05 -10.67
N ALA A 533 5.94 -0.02 -10.11
CA ALA A 533 4.67 0.06 -9.39
C ALA A 533 4.80 0.82 -8.07
N LEU A 534 3.83 1.70 -7.78
CA LEU A 534 3.76 2.46 -6.51
C LEU A 534 2.65 2.01 -5.55
N ALA A 535 1.77 1.11 -6.00
CA ALA A 535 0.78 0.45 -5.15
C ALA A 535 0.68 -1.04 -5.43
N PHE A 536 0.26 -1.77 -4.41
CA PHE A 536 -0.11 -3.17 -4.45
C PHE A 536 -1.59 -3.36 -4.07
N ASP A 537 -2.23 -4.32 -4.71
CA ASP A 537 -3.67 -4.58 -4.62
C ASP A 537 -3.96 -6.05 -4.24
N ALA A 538 -5.12 -6.30 -3.66
CA ALA A 538 -5.59 -7.59 -3.14
C ALA A 538 -6.22 -8.48 -4.25
N GLU A 539 -5.49 -8.64 -5.35
CA GLU A 539 -5.72 -9.65 -6.41
C GLU A 539 -7.04 -9.48 -7.19
N MET A 540 -7.10 -8.42 -8.00
CA MET A 540 -8.23 -8.13 -8.90
C MET A 540 -7.96 -8.48 -10.38
N ASP A 541 -7.03 -9.39 -10.69
CA ASP A 541 -6.72 -9.75 -12.08
C ASP A 541 -7.94 -10.37 -12.81
N ALA A 542 -8.67 -11.28 -12.16
CA ALA A 542 -9.92 -11.84 -12.69
C ALA A 542 -11.03 -10.79 -12.95
N VAL A 543 -11.01 -9.66 -12.23
CA VAL A 543 -11.91 -8.52 -12.47
C VAL A 543 -11.48 -7.78 -13.74
N VAL A 544 -10.19 -7.52 -13.91
CA VAL A 544 -9.63 -6.87 -15.11
C VAL A 544 -9.81 -7.74 -16.35
N GLU A 545 -9.57 -9.05 -16.26
CA GLU A 545 -9.89 -10.02 -17.33
C GLU A 545 -11.37 -9.99 -17.71
N SER A 546 -12.27 -9.87 -16.72
CA SER A 546 -13.71 -9.79 -16.97
C SER A 546 -14.12 -8.46 -17.64
N ILE A 547 -13.48 -7.34 -17.29
CA ILE A 547 -13.69 -6.03 -17.94
C ILE A 547 -13.29 -6.11 -19.42
N LEU A 548 -12.10 -6.63 -19.70
CA LEU A 548 -11.57 -6.78 -21.06
C LEU A 548 -12.39 -7.79 -21.88
N GLY A 549 -12.76 -8.93 -21.28
CA GLY A 549 -13.60 -9.95 -21.92
C GLY A 549 -15.03 -9.50 -22.24
N ASN A 550 -15.53 -8.47 -21.56
CA ASN A 550 -16.80 -7.78 -21.87
C ASN A 550 -16.59 -6.56 -22.80
N CYS A 551 -15.44 -6.49 -23.50
CA CYS A 551 -15.09 -5.46 -24.48
C CYS A 551 -15.12 -4.03 -23.93
N ARG A 552 -14.73 -3.81 -22.67
CA ARG A 552 -14.67 -2.46 -22.08
C ARG A 552 -13.27 -1.90 -22.17
N GLU A 553 -13.16 -0.85 -23.00
CA GLU A 553 -11.90 -0.29 -23.49
C GLU A 553 -11.30 0.83 -22.63
N SER A 554 -12.02 1.26 -21.57
CA SER A 554 -11.56 2.28 -20.64
C SER A 554 -11.78 1.86 -19.20
N PHE A 555 -10.69 1.68 -18.44
CA PHE A 555 -10.75 1.43 -17.02
C PHE A 555 -9.62 2.10 -16.24
N ALA A 556 -9.86 2.35 -14.96
CA ALA A 556 -8.87 2.88 -14.02
C ALA A 556 -8.93 2.12 -12.69
N VAL A 557 -7.77 1.80 -12.13
CA VAL A 557 -7.61 1.23 -10.79
C VAL A 557 -7.09 2.33 -9.87
N ILE A 558 -7.83 2.64 -8.82
CA ILE A 558 -7.53 3.72 -7.87
C ILE A 558 -7.44 3.10 -6.47
N ARG A 559 -6.25 3.21 -5.86
CA ARG A 559 -5.94 2.60 -4.57
C ARG A 559 -5.56 3.67 -3.56
N GLY A 560 -6.40 3.81 -2.53
CA GLY A 560 -6.07 4.57 -1.33
C GLY A 560 -5.12 3.76 -0.46
N ILE A 561 -4.05 4.36 0.01
CA ILE A 561 -2.98 3.61 0.67
C ILE A 561 -3.30 3.42 2.15
N SER A 562 -3.60 2.18 2.55
CA SER A 562 -3.87 1.83 3.95
C SER A 562 -2.69 1.14 4.65
N ASP A 563 -1.76 0.53 3.91
CA ASP A 563 -0.52 -0.02 4.46
C ASP A 563 0.65 0.01 3.45
N TYR A 564 1.72 -0.75 3.73
CA TYR A 564 2.91 -0.89 2.87
C TYR A 564 3.12 -2.33 2.33
N LYS A 565 2.03 -3.10 2.21
CA LYS A 565 1.97 -4.48 1.70
C LYS A 565 0.99 -4.64 0.54
N ASP A 566 -0.30 -4.63 0.83
CA ASP A 566 -1.41 -4.98 -0.09
C ASP A 566 -2.75 -4.33 0.30
N GLY A 567 -2.77 -3.50 1.34
CA GLY A 567 -3.94 -2.81 1.87
C GLY A 567 -4.68 -3.55 2.99
N SER A 568 -4.42 -4.86 3.16
CA SER A 568 -5.18 -5.73 4.08
C SER A 568 -4.75 -5.68 5.57
N ARG A 569 -3.65 -4.96 5.89
CA ARG A 569 -2.93 -5.10 7.17
C ARG A 569 -3.41 -4.13 8.25
N ILE A 570 -3.38 -2.83 7.95
CA ILE A 570 -3.58 -1.77 8.94
C ILE A 570 -5.02 -1.30 8.85
N LYS A 571 -5.91 -1.99 9.59
CA LYS A 571 -7.37 -1.77 9.56
C LYS A 571 -7.77 -0.33 9.88
N GLU A 572 -7.06 0.33 10.80
CA GLU A 572 -7.27 1.73 11.20
C GLU A 572 -7.25 2.71 10.00
N TRP A 573 -6.38 2.47 9.03
CA TRP A 573 -6.25 3.34 7.85
C TRP A 573 -7.21 2.99 6.71
N GLN A 574 -7.87 1.82 6.73
CA GLN A 574 -8.69 1.36 5.61
C GLN A 574 -9.89 2.27 5.30
N PRO A 575 -10.67 2.80 6.27
CA PRO A 575 -11.79 3.67 5.96
C PRO A 575 -11.32 5.00 5.37
N TYR A 576 -10.37 5.69 6.01
CA TYR A 576 -9.82 6.95 5.49
C TYR A 576 -9.20 6.80 4.09
N ALA A 577 -8.40 5.74 3.88
CA ALA A 577 -7.82 5.44 2.58
C ALA A 577 -8.90 5.17 1.50
N SER A 578 -9.94 4.40 1.86
CA SER A 578 -11.10 4.16 0.97
C SER A 578 -11.78 5.47 0.57
N LEU A 579 -11.98 6.38 1.52
CA LEU A 579 -12.60 7.67 1.28
C LEU A 579 -11.72 8.60 0.44
N ALA A 580 -10.41 8.60 0.65
CA ALA A 580 -9.45 9.31 -0.21
C ALA A 580 -9.55 8.83 -1.67
N ALA A 581 -9.55 7.49 -1.89
CA ALA A 581 -9.69 6.91 -3.23
C ALA A 581 -11.04 7.28 -3.89
N ALA A 582 -12.15 7.20 -3.15
CA ALA A 582 -13.47 7.58 -3.64
C ALA A 582 -13.59 9.08 -3.96
N SER A 583 -12.91 9.95 -3.21
CA SER A 583 -12.89 11.41 -3.43
C SER A 583 -12.10 11.79 -4.70
N VAL A 584 -11.00 11.08 -4.95
CA VAL A 584 -10.22 11.21 -6.20
C VAL A 584 -11.00 10.67 -7.40
N MET A 585 -11.69 9.53 -7.26
CA MET A 585 -12.62 9.03 -8.26
C MET A 585 -13.71 10.06 -8.60
N LYS A 586 -14.38 10.65 -7.58
CA LYS A 586 -15.40 11.70 -7.79
C LYS A 586 -14.82 12.87 -8.57
N SER A 587 -13.58 13.27 -8.29
CA SER A 587 -12.88 14.33 -9.03
C SER A 587 -12.63 14.00 -10.50
N ILE A 588 -12.21 12.76 -10.81
CA ILE A 588 -12.03 12.30 -12.19
C ILE A 588 -13.36 12.29 -12.93
N ILE A 589 -14.42 11.73 -12.33
CA ILE A 589 -15.74 11.64 -12.97
C ILE A 589 -16.35 13.04 -13.19
N CYS A 590 -16.17 13.99 -12.27
CA CYS A 590 -16.62 15.37 -12.45
C CYS A 590 -15.82 16.16 -13.50
N ALA A 591 -14.61 15.69 -13.87
CA ALA A 591 -13.76 16.27 -14.90
C ALA A 591 -13.88 15.57 -16.27
N MET A 592 -14.74 14.56 -16.40
CA MET A 592 -15.09 13.96 -17.69
C MET A 592 -16.05 14.86 -18.47
N ASP A 593 -15.99 14.78 -19.80
CA ASP A 593 -16.97 15.45 -20.67
C ASP A 593 -18.39 14.91 -20.41
N PRO A 594 -19.42 15.78 -20.32
CA PRO A 594 -20.79 15.35 -20.06
C PRO A 594 -21.29 14.39 -21.17
N PRO A 595 -22.10 13.38 -20.81
CA PRO A 595 -22.53 12.37 -21.77
C PRO A 595 -23.34 13.00 -22.91
N THR A 596 -22.90 12.80 -24.15
CA THR A 596 -23.50 13.40 -25.36
C THR A 596 -24.85 12.80 -25.76
N ASN A 597 -25.31 11.74 -25.08
CA ASN A 597 -26.51 10.97 -25.38
C ASN A 597 -27.54 11.01 -24.22
N VAL A 598 -28.06 12.20 -23.90
CA VAL A 598 -29.16 12.41 -22.94
C VAL A 598 -30.52 12.24 -23.62
#